data_AF-A0A924H385-F1
#
_entry.id   AF-A0A924H385-F1
#
_cell.length_a   1.000
_cell.length_b   1.000
_cell.length_c   1.000
_cell.angle_alpha   90.00
_cell.angle_beta   90.00
_cell.angle_gamma   90.00
#
_symmetry.space_group_name_H-M   'P 1'
#
loop_
_entity.id
_entity.type
_entity.pdbx_description
1 polymer ?
#
loop_
_entity_poly.entity_id
_entity_poly.type
_entity_poly.pdbx_seq_one_letter_code
_entity_poly.pdbx_strand_id
1 'polypeptide(L)'
;MRLNSIKLSGFKSFADPTNFMLPGQLVGVVGPNGCGKSNIMDAVRWVLGESRASELRGESMQDVIFNGTTTRKPSSRASVELIFDNADHRAGGQWAQYPEIAVKRVLTRDGTSSYYINNQPVRRRDVQDVFLGTGLGPRAYAIIGQGTISRIIESKPEELRLFLEEAAGVSKYKERRRETENRLSDTRENLTRVEDILRELNANLDKLEKQAEVAQTYNALQADATLKQHQQWFLKRAESEADQAKVKSDAEKSVNELESKVADLRHIESELETIRQAHYAAGDQVNQAQGQLYEASAEVGRLEGEIRFVVEGRQRVEQRLLQLKEQVAHWGTRRDEALAETEMLAEQAVNAEEKAALLAAQVEEQGMQMPDLEEALRTAQATANEQRGSVAQVQQQIQVLA
;
A
#
# COMPACT_ATOMS: atom_id res chain seq x y z
N MET A 1 -51.18 36.63 -82.15
CA MET A 1 -52.01 35.77 -81.27
C MET A 1 -53.45 36.24 -81.36
N ARG A 2 -54.36 35.37 -81.80
CA ARG A 2 -55.76 35.71 -82.10
C ARG A 2 -56.69 34.70 -81.45
N LEU A 3 -57.82 35.14 -80.91
CA LEU A 3 -58.81 34.23 -80.32
C LEU A 3 -59.69 33.60 -81.41
N ASN A 4 -59.62 32.27 -81.57
CA ASN A 4 -60.35 31.50 -82.57
C ASN A 4 -61.71 31.00 -82.06
N SER A 5 -61.75 30.51 -80.82
CA SER A 5 -63.01 30.04 -80.23
C SER A 5 -63.06 30.20 -78.72
N ILE A 6 -64.29 30.31 -78.20
CA ILE A 6 -64.61 30.38 -76.78
C ILE A 6 -65.60 29.26 -76.47
N LYS A 7 -65.20 28.33 -75.61
CA LYS A 7 -66.08 27.27 -75.10
C LYS A 7 -66.46 27.56 -73.66
N LEU A 8 -67.74 27.68 -73.39
CA LEU A 8 -68.31 27.96 -72.07
C LEU A 8 -69.14 26.76 -71.63
N SER A 9 -69.04 26.36 -70.37
CA SER A 9 -69.94 25.36 -69.78
C SER A 9 -70.14 25.66 -68.30
N GLY A 10 -71.40 25.71 -67.87
CA GLY A 10 -71.76 26.03 -66.48
C GLY A 10 -71.26 27.41 -66.00
N PHE A 11 -71.03 28.35 -66.91
CA PHE A 11 -70.47 29.68 -66.61
C PHE A 11 -71.56 30.75 -66.68
N LYS A 12 -71.88 31.39 -65.56
CA LYS A 12 -72.95 32.40 -65.44
C LYS A 12 -74.22 31.99 -66.19
N SER A 13 -74.67 32.76 -67.18
CA SER A 13 -75.88 32.48 -67.98
C SER A 13 -75.80 31.24 -68.89
N PHE A 14 -74.62 30.64 -69.06
CA PHE A 14 -74.38 29.52 -69.97
C PHE A 14 -74.38 28.20 -69.19
N ALA A 15 -75.56 27.59 -69.07
CA ALA A 15 -75.75 26.31 -68.38
C ALA A 15 -75.16 25.13 -69.16
N ASP A 16 -75.49 25.04 -70.45
CA ASP A 16 -75.02 23.96 -71.34
C ASP A 16 -73.67 24.31 -71.97
N PRO A 17 -72.89 23.32 -72.45
CA PRO A 17 -71.70 23.57 -73.24
C PRO A 17 -72.02 24.33 -74.54
N THR A 18 -71.54 25.57 -74.63
CA THR A 18 -71.71 26.44 -75.80
C THR A 18 -70.34 26.78 -76.38
N ASN A 19 -70.19 26.62 -77.69
CA ASN A 19 -68.97 26.98 -78.41
C ASN A 19 -69.24 28.19 -79.34
N PHE A 20 -68.50 29.27 -79.15
CA PHE A 20 -68.52 30.44 -80.00
C PHE A 20 -67.28 30.45 -80.91
N MET A 21 -67.50 30.39 -82.22
CA MET A 21 -66.43 30.53 -83.22
C MET A 21 -66.26 32.01 -83.59
N LEU A 22 -65.01 32.47 -83.70
CA LEU A 22 -64.66 33.87 -83.98
C LEU A 22 -63.86 33.98 -85.30
N PRO A 23 -64.50 33.77 -86.48
CA PRO A 23 -63.80 33.62 -87.75
C PRO A 23 -63.24 34.93 -88.35
N GLY A 24 -63.64 36.11 -87.84
CA GLY A 24 -63.24 37.43 -88.37
C GLY A 24 -62.35 38.28 -87.44
N GLN A 25 -61.79 39.38 -87.96
CA GLN A 25 -61.07 40.40 -87.16
C GLN A 25 -62.02 41.27 -86.33
N LEU A 26 -63.24 41.48 -86.85
CA LEU A 26 -64.33 42.17 -86.18
C LEU A 26 -65.49 41.19 -85.99
N VAL A 27 -65.91 40.99 -84.75
CA VAL A 27 -67.06 40.15 -84.41
C VAL A 27 -68.01 40.95 -83.53
N GLY A 28 -69.25 41.10 -83.98
CA GLY A 28 -70.32 41.74 -83.22
C GLY A 28 -71.10 40.73 -82.40
N VAL A 29 -71.17 40.93 -81.08
CA VAL A 29 -72.05 40.15 -80.19
C VAL A 29 -73.29 40.98 -79.90
N VAL A 30 -74.42 40.60 -80.49
CA VAL A 30 -75.71 41.31 -80.36
C VAL A 30 -76.76 40.44 -79.70
N GLY A 31 -77.77 41.08 -79.11
CA GLY A 31 -78.86 40.42 -78.40
C GLY A 31 -79.62 41.39 -77.49
N PRO A 32 -80.75 41.00 -76.90
CA PRO A 32 -81.51 41.85 -75.98
C PRO A 32 -80.77 42.08 -74.65
N ASN A 33 -81.25 43.00 -73.82
CA ASN A 33 -80.67 43.18 -72.48
C ASN A 33 -80.92 41.93 -71.63
N GLY A 34 -79.93 41.52 -70.83
CA GLY A 34 -80.03 40.34 -69.97
C GLY A 34 -79.72 38.98 -70.64
N CYS A 35 -79.46 38.92 -71.96
CA CYS A 35 -79.12 37.64 -72.63
C CYS A 35 -77.67 37.14 -72.39
N GLY A 36 -76.92 37.76 -71.48
CA GLY A 36 -75.56 37.31 -71.13
C GLY A 36 -74.44 37.79 -72.04
N LYS A 37 -74.64 38.82 -72.88
CA LYS A 37 -73.60 39.38 -73.76
C LYS A 37 -72.32 39.75 -73.01
N SER A 38 -72.46 40.51 -71.91
CA SER A 38 -71.34 40.92 -71.07
C SER A 38 -70.63 39.75 -70.39
N ASN A 39 -71.33 38.63 -70.16
CA ASN A 39 -70.75 37.45 -69.53
C ASN A 39 -69.69 36.78 -70.42
N ILE A 40 -69.76 36.96 -71.75
CA ILE A 40 -68.74 36.45 -72.67
C ILE A 40 -67.40 37.18 -72.43
N MET A 41 -67.44 38.50 -72.20
CA MET A 41 -66.24 39.28 -71.86
C MET A 41 -65.69 38.89 -70.48
N ASP A 42 -66.59 38.68 -69.51
CA ASP A 42 -66.19 38.23 -68.16
C ASP A 42 -65.53 36.84 -68.20
N ALA A 43 -66.00 35.94 -69.08
CA ALA A 43 -65.40 34.63 -69.29
C ALA A 43 -63.96 34.73 -69.80
N VAL A 44 -63.70 35.64 -70.74
CA VAL A 44 -62.35 35.87 -71.27
C VAL A 44 -61.42 36.41 -70.17
N ARG A 45 -61.85 37.42 -69.42
CA ARG A 45 -61.07 37.98 -68.29
C ARG A 45 -60.78 36.94 -67.21
N TRP A 46 -61.77 36.11 -66.92
CA TRP A 46 -61.66 35.08 -65.90
C TRP A 46 -60.60 34.04 -66.27
N VAL A 47 -60.54 33.57 -67.52
CA VAL A 47 -59.50 32.61 -67.95
C VAL A 47 -58.11 33.22 -67.97
N LEU A 48 -57.98 34.50 -68.35
CA LEU A 48 -56.69 35.21 -68.39
C LEU A 48 -56.14 35.57 -66.99
N GLY A 49 -56.82 35.15 -65.92
CA GLY A 49 -56.27 35.15 -64.57
C GLY A 49 -56.76 36.29 -63.67
N GLU A 50 -57.87 36.95 -64.02
CA GLU A 50 -58.54 37.88 -63.10
C GLU A 50 -59.01 37.13 -61.84
N SER A 51 -58.69 37.71 -60.68
CA SER A 51 -58.94 37.15 -59.35
C SER A 51 -59.94 37.95 -58.53
N ARG A 52 -60.29 39.17 -58.96
CA ARG A 52 -61.27 40.01 -58.29
C ARG A 52 -62.68 39.71 -58.81
N ALA A 53 -63.55 39.24 -57.92
CA ALA A 53 -64.95 38.95 -58.26
C ALA A 53 -65.71 40.19 -58.74
N SER A 54 -65.39 41.37 -58.18
CA SER A 54 -65.99 42.65 -58.57
C SER A 54 -65.78 43.02 -60.04
N GLU A 55 -64.59 42.73 -60.59
CA GLU A 55 -64.26 42.98 -62.00
C GLU A 55 -64.98 41.99 -62.95
N LEU A 56 -65.48 40.88 -62.40
CA LEU A 56 -66.32 39.89 -63.08
C LEU A 56 -67.80 40.11 -62.79
N ARG A 57 -68.22 41.25 -62.23
CA ARG A 57 -69.64 41.54 -61.91
C ARG A 57 -70.28 40.47 -61.01
N GLY A 58 -69.53 39.95 -60.04
CA GLY A 58 -70.00 39.05 -59.00
C GLY A 58 -69.53 39.51 -57.62
N GLU A 59 -70.16 39.00 -56.56
CA GLU A 59 -69.78 39.30 -55.17
C GLU A 59 -68.71 38.31 -54.69
N SER A 60 -68.82 37.05 -55.12
CA SER A 60 -67.89 35.96 -54.86
C SER A 60 -67.36 35.35 -56.15
N MET A 61 -66.16 34.76 -56.10
CA MET A 61 -65.62 33.99 -57.23
C MET A 61 -66.49 32.77 -57.56
N GLN A 62 -67.33 32.29 -56.63
CA GLN A 62 -68.28 31.21 -56.89
C GLN A 62 -69.46 31.64 -57.79
N ASP A 63 -69.74 32.95 -57.88
CA ASP A 63 -70.85 33.49 -58.69
C ASP A 63 -70.61 33.38 -60.21
N VAL A 64 -69.41 32.96 -60.61
CA VAL A 64 -69.12 32.59 -62.00
C VAL A 64 -69.76 31.25 -62.39
N ILE A 65 -70.16 30.43 -61.41
CA ILE A 65 -70.83 29.15 -61.64
C ILE A 65 -72.32 29.38 -61.88
N PHE A 66 -72.89 28.71 -62.89
CA PHE A 66 -74.32 28.78 -63.16
C PHE A 66 -75.13 28.33 -61.93
N ASN A 67 -75.89 29.26 -61.35
CA ASN A 67 -76.66 29.05 -60.13
C ASN A 67 -78.05 28.43 -60.35
N GLY A 68 -78.36 28.02 -61.58
CA GLY A 68 -79.65 27.39 -61.91
C GLY A 68 -80.71 28.42 -62.33
N THR A 69 -81.80 27.92 -62.91
CA THR A 69 -83.03 28.66 -63.19
C THR A 69 -84.22 27.83 -62.70
N THR A 70 -85.44 28.36 -62.81
CA THR A 70 -86.68 27.61 -62.48
C THR A 70 -86.81 26.29 -63.25
N THR A 71 -86.20 26.19 -64.44
CA THR A 71 -86.26 25.02 -65.33
C THR A 71 -84.96 24.20 -65.36
N ARG A 72 -83.85 24.70 -64.79
CA ARG A 72 -82.53 24.06 -64.91
C ARG A 72 -81.80 24.01 -63.58
N LYS A 73 -81.23 22.85 -63.27
CA LYS A 73 -80.44 22.65 -62.05
C LYS A 73 -79.16 23.48 -62.07
N PRO A 74 -78.67 23.93 -60.90
CA PRO A 74 -77.37 24.60 -60.80
C PRO A 74 -76.23 23.69 -61.24
N SER A 75 -75.18 24.27 -61.84
CA SER A 75 -73.97 23.53 -62.20
C SER A 75 -73.07 23.31 -60.98
N SER A 76 -72.37 22.18 -60.93
CA SER A 76 -71.34 21.89 -59.92
C SER A 76 -69.99 22.52 -60.22
N ARG A 77 -69.77 22.92 -61.48
CA ARG A 77 -68.54 23.56 -61.96
C ARG A 77 -68.80 24.55 -63.09
N ALA A 78 -67.93 25.55 -63.20
CA ALA A 78 -67.78 26.38 -64.37
C ALA A 78 -66.49 26.02 -65.09
N SER A 79 -66.54 25.89 -66.41
CA SER A 79 -65.34 25.78 -67.23
C SER A 79 -65.43 26.71 -68.43
N VAL A 80 -64.35 27.45 -68.66
CA VAL A 80 -64.16 28.30 -69.84
C VAL A 80 -62.85 27.90 -70.49
N GLU A 81 -62.89 27.63 -71.78
CA GLU A 81 -61.72 27.34 -72.61
C GLU A 81 -61.66 28.35 -73.75
N LEU A 82 -60.51 29.03 -73.84
CA LEU A 82 -60.18 29.98 -74.89
C LEU A 82 -59.15 29.34 -75.80
N ILE A 83 -59.43 29.28 -77.09
CA ILE A 83 -58.53 28.70 -78.07
C ILE A 83 -57.95 29.83 -78.91
N PHE A 84 -56.63 29.96 -78.89
CA PHE A 84 -55.90 31.01 -79.58
C PHE A 84 -55.07 30.44 -80.73
N ASP A 85 -55.14 31.10 -81.88
CA ASP A 85 -54.18 30.97 -82.96
C ASP A 85 -52.88 31.69 -82.58
N ASN A 86 -51.77 30.96 -82.65
CA ASN A 86 -50.43 31.42 -82.37
C ASN A 86 -49.51 31.30 -83.60
N ALA A 87 -50.04 31.46 -84.83
CA ALA A 87 -49.24 31.50 -86.06
C ALA A 87 -48.08 32.52 -86.04
N ASP A 88 -48.24 33.65 -85.34
CA ASP A 88 -47.19 34.67 -85.18
C ASP A 88 -46.14 34.33 -84.10
N HIS A 89 -46.24 33.18 -83.43
CA HIS A 89 -45.39 32.75 -82.30
C HIS A 89 -45.16 33.81 -81.22
N ARG A 90 -46.19 34.63 -80.94
CA ARG A 90 -46.11 35.72 -79.96
C ARG A 90 -46.27 35.26 -78.51
N ALA A 91 -46.74 34.04 -78.28
CA ALA A 91 -46.85 33.47 -76.94
C ALA A 91 -45.48 33.31 -76.27
N GLY A 92 -45.43 33.53 -74.95
CA GLY A 92 -44.22 33.37 -74.15
C GLY A 92 -43.94 31.92 -73.73
N GLY A 93 -42.65 31.61 -73.55
CA GLY A 93 -42.19 30.37 -72.88
C GLY A 93 -42.28 29.11 -73.75
N GLN A 94 -42.37 27.95 -73.08
CA GLN A 94 -42.41 26.61 -73.71
C GLN A 94 -43.63 26.36 -74.61
N TRP A 95 -44.62 27.25 -74.56
CA TRP A 95 -45.88 27.13 -75.30
C TRP A 95 -45.84 27.84 -76.66
N ALA A 96 -44.80 28.64 -76.92
CA ALA A 96 -44.62 29.37 -78.18
C ALA A 96 -44.50 28.45 -79.41
N GLN A 97 -44.04 27.22 -79.21
CA GLN A 97 -43.84 26.21 -80.26
C GLN A 97 -45.15 25.66 -80.85
N TYR A 98 -46.27 25.80 -80.13
CA TYR A 98 -47.55 25.28 -80.60
C TYR A 98 -48.24 26.32 -81.50
N PRO A 99 -48.78 25.91 -82.66
CA PRO A 99 -49.52 26.80 -83.55
C PRO A 99 -50.87 27.21 -82.96
N GLU A 100 -51.42 26.40 -82.05
CA GLU A 100 -52.68 26.66 -81.35
C GLU A 100 -52.49 26.46 -79.85
N ILE A 101 -53.02 27.38 -79.05
CA ILE A 101 -52.92 27.37 -77.59
C ILE A 101 -54.33 27.43 -77.00
N ALA A 102 -54.76 26.34 -76.37
CA ALA A 102 -56.01 26.25 -75.63
C ALA A 102 -55.76 26.52 -74.14
N VAL A 103 -56.28 27.63 -73.62
CA VAL A 103 -56.20 27.97 -72.20
C VAL A 103 -57.55 27.75 -71.57
N LYS A 104 -57.60 26.91 -70.53
CA LYS A 104 -58.84 26.52 -69.86
C LYS A 104 -58.74 26.77 -68.37
N ARG A 105 -59.77 27.38 -67.80
CA ARG A 105 -59.95 27.53 -66.35
C ARG A 105 -61.19 26.76 -65.92
N VAL A 106 -61.07 26.01 -64.83
CA VAL A 106 -62.17 25.26 -64.22
C VAL A 106 -62.27 25.66 -62.75
N LEU A 107 -63.48 25.97 -62.30
CA LEU A 107 -63.77 26.23 -60.89
C LEU A 107 -64.90 25.32 -60.44
N THR A 108 -64.68 24.61 -59.33
CA THR A 108 -65.68 23.80 -58.65
C THR A 108 -66.33 24.58 -57.52
N ARG A 109 -67.54 24.17 -57.09
CA ARG A 109 -68.21 24.76 -55.92
C ARG A 109 -67.39 24.67 -54.63
N ASP A 110 -66.47 23.71 -54.54
CA ASP A 110 -65.54 23.55 -53.41
C ASP A 110 -64.45 24.63 -53.36
N GLY A 111 -64.46 25.59 -54.31
CA GLY A 111 -63.51 26.70 -54.37
C GLY A 111 -62.19 26.37 -55.07
N THR A 112 -62.04 25.15 -55.60
CA THR A 112 -60.82 24.73 -56.30
C THR A 112 -60.80 25.31 -57.72
N SER A 113 -59.89 26.26 -57.96
CA SER A 113 -59.66 26.86 -59.29
C SER A 113 -58.44 26.23 -59.95
N SER A 114 -58.64 25.44 -61.00
CA SER A 114 -57.58 24.80 -61.77
C SER A 114 -57.41 25.46 -63.14
N TYR A 115 -56.15 25.59 -63.56
CA TYR A 115 -55.78 26.12 -64.87
C TYR A 115 -55.15 25.02 -65.73
N TYR A 116 -55.43 25.06 -67.02
CA TYR A 116 -54.91 24.13 -68.00
C TYR A 116 -54.45 24.90 -69.24
N ILE A 117 -53.33 24.47 -69.82
CA ILE A 117 -52.88 24.89 -71.15
C ILE A 117 -52.73 23.63 -71.99
N ASN A 118 -53.40 23.55 -73.14
CA ASN A 118 -53.44 22.36 -74.00
C ASN A 118 -53.76 21.08 -73.21
N ASN A 119 -54.76 21.15 -72.33
CA ASN A 119 -55.18 20.10 -71.38
C ASN A 119 -54.14 19.67 -70.33
N GLN A 120 -52.98 20.30 -70.25
CA GLN A 120 -52.01 20.04 -69.18
C GLN A 120 -52.26 20.98 -67.98
N PRO A 121 -52.28 20.48 -66.74
CA PRO A 121 -52.49 21.31 -65.56
C PRO A 121 -51.28 22.23 -65.34
N VAL A 122 -51.55 23.52 -65.16
CA VAL A 122 -50.51 24.55 -64.98
C VAL A 122 -50.84 25.47 -63.82
N ARG A 123 -49.85 26.22 -63.33
CA ARG A 123 -50.08 27.25 -62.32
C ARG A 123 -50.65 28.49 -62.98
N ARG A 124 -51.35 29.31 -62.19
CA ARG A 124 -51.85 30.62 -62.64
C ARG A 124 -50.74 31.51 -63.18
N ARG A 125 -49.55 31.48 -62.55
CA ARG A 125 -48.37 32.25 -62.99
C ARG A 125 -47.95 31.85 -64.40
N ASP A 126 -47.95 30.54 -64.70
CA ASP A 126 -47.57 30.04 -66.02
C ASP A 126 -48.53 30.55 -67.11
N VAL A 127 -49.83 30.63 -66.83
CA VAL A 127 -50.83 31.23 -67.74
C VAL A 127 -50.53 32.72 -67.97
N GLN A 128 -50.20 33.47 -66.91
CA GLN A 128 -49.84 34.89 -67.04
C GLN A 128 -48.54 35.08 -67.84
N ASP A 129 -47.56 34.21 -67.65
CA ASP A 129 -46.28 34.24 -68.36
C ASP A 129 -46.42 33.96 -69.87
N VAL A 130 -47.39 33.12 -70.28
CA VAL A 130 -47.71 32.87 -71.69
C VAL A 130 -48.18 34.14 -72.40
N PHE A 131 -49.00 34.96 -71.72
CA PHE A 131 -49.54 36.19 -72.28
C PHE A 131 -48.70 37.44 -71.96
N LEU A 132 -47.62 37.31 -71.19
CA LEU A 132 -46.76 38.42 -70.82
C LEU A 132 -46.09 39.03 -72.07
N GLY A 133 -46.35 40.31 -72.33
CA GLY A 133 -45.85 41.02 -73.51
C GLY A 133 -46.71 40.87 -74.77
N THR A 134 -47.80 40.10 -74.73
CA THR A 134 -48.79 40.02 -75.82
C THR A 134 -49.88 41.10 -75.71
N GLY A 135 -49.92 41.83 -74.59
CA GLY A 135 -50.98 42.79 -74.27
C GLY A 135 -52.26 42.16 -73.71
N LEU A 136 -52.30 40.83 -73.53
CA LEU A 136 -53.43 40.04 -73.02
C LEU A 136 -53.19 39.48 -71.60
N GLY A 137 -52.79 40.33 -70.63
CA GLY A 137 -52.73 39.98 -69.21
C GLY A 137 -54.00 40.32 -68.40
N PRO A 138 -54.04 40.00 -67.10
CA PRO A 138 -55.12 40.43 -66.19
C PRO A 138 -55.19 41.96 -66.01
N ARG A 139 -54.11 42.69 -66.33
CA ARG A 139 -54.08 44.16 -66.40
C ARG A 139 -54.04 44.69 -67.84
N ALA A 140 -54.35 43.82 -68.81
CA ALA A 140 -54.36 44.13 -70.24
C ALA A 140 -55.18 45.38 -70.57
N TYR A 141 -54.56 46.28 -71.33
CA TYR A 141 -55.28 47.34 -72.05
C TYR A 141 -56.20 46.77 -73.15
N ALA A 142 -55.97 45.54 -73.60
CA ALA A 142 -56.69 44.92 -74.71
C ALA A 142 -58.15 44.53 -74.36
N ILE A 143 -58.54 44.48 -73.08
CA ILE A 143 -59.90 44.15 -72.67
C ILE A 143 -60.56 45.33 -71.98
N ILE A 144 -61.32 46.12 -72.75
CA ILE A 144 -62.04 47.28 -72.24
C ILE A 144 -63.40 46.86 -71.70
N GLY A 145 -63.57 47.01 -70.39
CA GLY A 145 -64.81 46.71 -69.68
C GLY A 145 -65.63 47.97 -69.42
N GLN A 146 -66.80 47.76 -68.82
CA GLN A 146 -67.65 48.87 -68.39
C GLN A 146 -66.93 49.70 -67.33
N GLY A 147 -66.84 51.02 -67.54
CA GLY A 147 -66.16 51.94 -66.63
C GLY A 147 -64.62 51.95 -66.73
N THR A 148 -64.01 51.09 -67.54
CA THR A 148 -62.54 51.05 -67.72
C THR A 148 -62.00 52.35 -68.34
N ILE A 149 -62.73 52.95 -69.28
CA ILE A 149 -62.33 54.21 -69.95
C ILE A 149 -62.29 55.36 -68.94
N SER A 150 -63.34 55.54 -68.14
CA SER A 150 -63.38 56.56 -67.09
C SER A 150 -62.26 56.38 -66.08
N ARG A 151 -61.99 55.14 -65.66
CA ARG A 151 -60.88 54.81 -64.75
C ARG A 151 -59.53 55.24 -65.31
N ILE A 152 -59.25 54.98 -66.59
CA ILE A 152 -57.98 55.37 -67.23
C ILE A 152 -57.83 56.90 -67.25
N ILE A 153 -58.92 57.63 -67.52
CA ILE A 153 -58.92 59.10 -67.56
C ILE A 153 -58.69 59.71 -66.17
N GLU A 154 -59.23 59.08 -65.12
CA GLU A 154 -59.14 59.55 -63.72
C GLU A 154 -57.91 58.99 -62.96
N SER A 155 -57.13 58.10 -63.58
CA SER A 155 -55.99 57.41 -62.93
C SER A 155 -54.84 58.36 -62.60
N LYS A 156 -54.13 58.09 -61.50
CA LYS A 156 -52.90 58.83 -61.15
C LYS A 156 -51.77 58.54 -62.15
N PRO A 157 -50.81 59.46 -62.34
CA PRO A 157 -49.69 59.25 -63.26
C PRO A 157 -48.89 57.95 -63.03
N GLU A 158 -48.74 57.52 -61.76
CA GLU A 158 -48.06 56.27 -61.40
C GLU A 158 -48.80 55.02 -61.88
N GLU A 159 -50.15 55.04 -61.82
CA GLU A 159 -51.00 53.96 -62.30
C GLU A 159 -51.04 53.95 -63.83
N LEU A 160 -51.09 55.13 -64.45
CA LEU A 160 -51.01 55.28 -65.90
C LEU A 160 -49.68 54.77 -66.46
N ARG A 161 -48.57 55.00 -65.75
CA ARG A 161 -47.24 54.52 -66.12
C ARG A 161 -47.21 53.00 -66.29
N LEU A 162 -47.90 52.24 -65.44
CA LEU A 162 -47.95 50.78 -65.57
C LEU A 162 -48.55 50.36 -66.93
N PHE A 163 -49.64 51.00 -67.34
CA PHE A 163 -50.26 50.74 -68.63
C PHE A 163 -49.36 51.12 -69.81
N LEU A 164 -48.62 52.24 -69.70
CA LEU A 164 -47.65 52.66 -70.72
C LEU A 164 -46.45 51.70 -70.80
N GLU A 165 -45.93 51.23 -69.66
CA GLU A 165 -44.83 50.26 -69.60
C GLU A 165 -45.23 48.90 -70.20
N GLU A 166 -46.48 48.47 -69.97
CA GLU A 166 -47.05 47.25 -70.56
C GLU A 166 -47.29 47.40 -72.07
N ALA A 167 -47.82 48.55 -72.50
CA ALA A 167 -48.00 48.86 -73.93
C ALA A 167 -46.65 48.96 -74.67
N ALA A 168 -45.61 49.48 -74.02
CA ALA A 168 -44.26 49.53 -74.56
C ALA A 168 -43.52 48.18 -74.49
N GLY A 169 -44.10 47.15 -73.86
CA GLY A 169 -43.49 45.81 -73.74
C GLY A 169 -42.25 45.73 -72.82
N VAL A 170 -41.95 46.79 -72.06
CA VAL A 170 -40.75 46.87 -71.20
C VAL A 170 -40.92 46.07 -69.91
N SER A 171 -42.16 45.80 -69.50
CA SER A 171 -42.48 45.08 -68.25
C SER A 171 -41.80 43.72 -68.12
N LYS A 172 -41.63 42.98 -69.23
CA LYS A 172 -40.93 41.67 -69.24
C LYS A 172 -39.46 41.81 -68.83
N TYR A 173 -38.78 42.84 -69.33
CA TYR A 173 -37.36 43.07 -69.03
C TYR A 173 -37.17 43.59 -67.61
N LYS A 174 -38.08 44.44 -67.14
CA LYS A 174 -38.08 44.98 -65.78
C LYS A 174 -38.26 43.89 -64.73
N GLU A 175 -39.19 42.96 -64.93
CA GLU A 175 -39.42 41.84 -64.02
C GLU A 175 -38.23 40.88 -63.99
N ARG A 176 -37.68 40.52 -65.17
CA ARG A 176 -36.47 39.69 -65.25
C ARG A 176 -35.25 40.30 -64.57
N ARG A 177 -35.05 41.61 -64.73
CA ARG A 177 -33.96 42.34 -64.06
C ARG A 177 -34.11 42.24 -62.55
N ARG A 178 -35.30 42.50 -62.00
CA ARG A 178 -35.57 42.43 -60.57
C ARG A 178 -35.33 41.03 -60.00
N GLU A 179 -35.79 39.99 -60.70
CA GLU A 179 -35.57 38.60 -60.27
C GLU A 179 -34.07 38.25 -60.27
N THR A 180 -33.34 38.67 -61.30
CA THR A 180 -31.89 38.44 -61.38
C THR A 180 -31.13 39.18 -60.29
N GLU A 181 -31.52 40.42 -59.99
CA GLU A 181 -30.93 41.25 -58.94
C GLU A 181 -31.12 40.62 -57.55
N ASN A 182 -32.33 40.11 -57.26
CA ASN A 182 -32.59 39.38 -56.02
C ASN A 182 -31.72 38.12 -55.91
N ARG A 183 -31.67 37.29 -56.97
CA ARG A 183 -30.83 36.07 -56.97
C ARG A 183 -29.35 36.39 -56.76
N LEU A 184 -28.87 37.48 -57.33
CA LEU A 184 -27.48 37.92 -57.18
C LEU A 184 -27.20 38.41 -55.76
N SER A 185 -28.15 39.10 -55.13
CA SER A 185 -28.08 39.47 -53.71
C SER A 185 -27.98 38.23 -52.82
N ASP A 186 -28.88 37.25 -53.02
CA ASP A 186 -28.90 36.00 -52.25
C ASP A 186 -27.57 35.24 -52.40
N THR A 187 -27.01 35.23 -53.61
CA THR A 187 -25.72 34.56 -53.88
C THR A 187 -24.56 35.24 -53.16
N ARG A 188 -24.56 36.58 -53.08
CA ARG A 188 -23.54 37.34 -52.34
C ARG A 188 -23.61 37.06 -50.84
N GLU A 189 -24.81 37.02 -50.27
CA GLU A 189 -25.00 36.69 -48.85
C GLU A 189 -24.49 35.27 -48.53
N ASN A 190 -24.80 34.31 -49.41
CA ASN A 190 -24.28 32.95 -49.28
C ASN A 190 -22.74 32.90 -49.35
N LEU A 191 -22.11 33.69 -50.23
CA LEU A 191 -20.66 33.75 -50.33
C LEU A 191 -20.03 34.28 -49.03
N THR A 192 -20.57 35.38 -48.48
CA THR A 192 -20.11 35.94 -47.20
C THR A 192 -20.17 34.89 -46.09
N ARG A 193 -21.26 34.14 -46.01
CA ARG A 193 -21.40 33.06 -45.02
C ARG A 193 -20.35 31.96 -45.20
N VAL A 194 -20.01 31.60 -46.42
CA VAL A 194 -18.94 30.61 -46.70
C VAL A 194 -17.58 31.15 -46.27
N GLU A 195 -17.29 32.43 -46.52
CA GLU A 195 -16.06 33.08 -46.08
C GLU A 195 -15.91 33.07 -44.55
N ASP A 196 -17.00 33.32 -43.81
CA ASP A 196 -16.99 33.26 -42.35
C ASP A 196 -16.70 31.84 -41.83
N ILE A 197 -17.33 30.83 -42.43
CA ILE A 197 -17.07 29.41 -42.09
C ILE A 197 -15.61 29.04 -42.38
N LEU A 198 -15.05 29.48 -43.50
CA LEU A 198 -13.65 29.23 -43.84
C LEU A 198 -12.70 29.87 -42.83
N ARG A 199 -12.98 31.10 -42.38
CA ARG A 199 -12.17 31.76 -41.34
C ARG A 199 -12.19 30.99 -40.02
N GLU A 200 -13.36 30.51 -39.60
CA GLU A 200 -13.51 29.71 -38.40
C GLU A 200 -12.76 28.37 -38.51
N LEU A 201 -12.91 27.67 -39.64
CA LEU A 201 -12.23 26.40 -39.89
C LEU A 201 -10.72 26.55 -39.91
N ASN A 202 -10.18 27.59 -40.54
CA ASN A 202 -8.75 27.86 -40.55
C ASN A 202 -8.22 28.15 -39.14
N ALA A 203 -8.93 28.94 -38.34
CA ALA A 203 -8.54 29.19 -36.95
C ALA A 203 -8.57 27.91 -36.09
N ASN A 204 -9.48 26.98 -36.37
CA ASN A 204 -9.51 25.66 -35.72
C ASN A 204 -8.37 24.76 -36.20
N LEU A 205 -8.03 24.80 -37.49
CA LEU A 205 -6.92 24.06 -38.07
C LEU A 205 -5.59 24.49 -37.45
N ASP A 206 -5.33 25.80 -37.33
CA ASP A 206 -4.11 26.33 -36.71
C ASP A 206 -3.96 25.87 -35.25
N LYS A 207 -5.06 25.77 -34.49
CA LYS A 207 -5.05 25.24 -33.12
C LYS A 207 -4.73 23.75 -33.09
N LEU A 208 -5.35 22.97 -33.97
CA LEU A 208 -5.13 21.53 -34.06
C LEU A 208 -3.70 21.20 -34.52
N GLU A 209 -3.13 21.99 -35.42
CA GLU A 209 -1.74 21.83 -35.87
C GLU A 209 -0.75 22.03 -34.72
N LYS A 210 -0.93 23.10 -33.93
CA LYS A 210 -0.12 23.32 -32.70
C LYS A 210 -0.28 22.19 -31.69
N GLN A 211 -1.49 21.67 -31.51
CA GLN A 211 -1.73 20.54 -30.61
C GLN A 211 -1.06 19.26 -31.12
N ALA A 212 -1.07 19.03 -32.44
CA ALA A 212 -0.40 17.89 -33.06
C ALA A 212 1.13 17.97 -32.89
N GLU A 213 1.73 19.14 -33.07
CA GLU A 213 3.17 19.36 -32.84
C GLU A 213 3.57 19.07 -31.39
N VAL A 214 2.79 19.57 -30.42
CA VAL A 214 3.00 19.28 -28.99
C VAL A 214 2.86 17.78 -28.69
N ALA A 215 1.84 17.13 -29.24
CA ALA A 215 1.62 15.70 -29.04
C ALA A 215 2.75 14.85 -29.66
N GLN A 216 3.25 15.20 -30.84
CA GLN A 216 4.39 14.53 -31.47
C GLN A 216 5.64 14.69 -30.61
N THR A 217 5.92 15.90 -30.13
CA THR A 217 7.06 16.19 -29.26
C THR A 217 6.96 15.40 -27.95
N TYR A 218 5.78 15.37 -27.33
CA TYR A 218 5.51 14.57 -26.13
C TYR A 218 5.78 13.09 -26.36
N ASN A 219 5.25 12.51 -27.44
CA ASN A 219 5.45 11.09 -27.75
C ASN A 219 6.93 10.75 -27.98
N ALA A 220 7.68 11.63 -28.66
CA ALA A 220 9.11 11.47 -28.86
C ALA A 220 9.89 11.51 -27.53
N LEU A 221 9.59 12.48 -26.66
CA LEU A 221 10.20 12.60 -25.34
C LEU A 221 9.83 11.42 -24.43
N GLN A 222 8.58 10.94 -24.48
CA GLN A 222 8.11 9.80 -23.70
C GLN A 222 8.83 8.52 -24.15
N ALA A 223 9.02 8.32 -25.46
CA ALA A 223 9.77 7.21 -26.00
C ALA A 223 11.25 7.25 -25.56
N ASP A 224 11.89 8.42 -25.63
CA ASP A 224 13.28 8.61 -25.18
C ASP A 224 13.42 8.39 -23.66
N ALA A 225 12.50 8.92 -22.85
CA ALA A 225 12.47 8.70 -21.41
C ALA A 225 12.31 7.21 -21.06
N THR A 226 11.40 6.52 -21.73
CA THR A 226 11.16 5.08 -21.54
C THR A 226 12.40 4.26 -21.91
N LEU A 227 13.05 4.60 -23.04
CA LEU A 227 14.28 3.95 -23.47
C LEU A 227 15.41 4.14 -22.45
N LYS A 228 15.63 5.38 -21.99
CA LYS A 228 16.64 5.70 -20.97
C LYS A 228 16.36 5.00 -19.65
N GLN A 229 15.09 4.92 -19.25
CA GLN A 229 14.68 4.19 -18.05
C GLN A 229 14.99 2.69 -18.20
N HIS A 230 14.66 2.06 -19.33
CA HIS A 230 15.02 0.67 -19.60
C HIS A 230 16.53 0.44 -19.58
N GLN A 231 17.31 1.35 -20.17
CA GLN A 231 18.78 1.29 -20.13
C GLN A 231 19.30 1.39 -18.69
N GLN A 232 18.76 2.29 -17.87
CA GLN A 232 19.13 2.39 -16.46
C GLN A 232 18.81 1.10 -15.69
N TRP A 233 17.63 0.52 -15.91
CA TRP A 233 17.25 -0.76 -15.29
C TRP A 233 18.17 -1.89 -15.72
N PHE A 234 18.55 -1.94 -17.00
CA PHE A 234 19.50 -2.92 -17.50
C PHE A 234 20.87 -2.78 -16.82
N LEU A 235 21.39 -1.56 -16.70
CA LEU A 235 22.65 -1.30 -16.01
C LEU A 235 22.58 -1.69 -14.53
N LYS A 236 21.53 -1.27 -13.81
CA LYS A 236 21.32 -1.65 -12.40
C LYS A 236 21.23 -3.15 -12.21
N ARG A 237 20.59 -3.86 -13.14
CA ARG A 237 20.52 -5.32 -13.11
C ARG A 237 21.91 -5.92 -13.28
N ALA A 238 22.70 -5.46 -14.24
CA ALA A 238 24.06 -5.95 -14.46
C ALA A 238 24.97 -5.68 -13.24
N GLU A 239 24.88 -4.49 -12.64
CA GLU A 239 25.58 -4.16 -11.38
C GLU A 239 25.13 -5.08 -10.24
N SER A 240 23.82 -5.28 -10.07
CA SER A 240 23.29 -6.17 -9.02
C SER A 240 23.71 -7.62 -9.21
N GLU A 241 23.77 -8.12 -10.44
CA GLU A 241 24.25 -9.46 -10.76
C GLU A 241 25.76 -9.60 -10.43
N ALA A 242 26.56 -8.56 -10.71
CA ALA A 242 27.97 -8.53 -10.34
C ALA A 242 28.17 -8.48 -8.81
N ASP A 243 27.41 -7.66 -8.10
CA ASP A 243 27.43 -7.58 -6.65
C ASP A 243 27.00 -8.91 -6.01
N GLN A 244 25.95 -9.55 -6.54
CA GLN A 244 25.51 -10.86 -6.09
C GLN A 244 26.61 -11.92 -6.28
N ALA A 245 27.29 -11.92 -7.43
CA ALA A 245 28.40 -12.83 -7.69
C ALA A 245 29.57 -12.60 -6.71
N LYS A 246 29.87 -11.33 -6.41
CA LYS A 246 30.90 -10.97 -5.42
C LYS A 246 30.55 -11.43 -4.02
N VAL A 247 29.34 -11.12 -3.55
CA VAL A 247 28.86 -11.55 -2.22
C VAL A 247 28.84 -13.07 -2.11
N LYS A 248 28.44 -13.78 -3.17
CA LYS A 248 28.48 -15.24 -3.22
C LYS A 248 29.92 -15.75 -3.09
N SER A 249 30.87 -15.18 -3.83
CA SER A 249 32.28 -15.57 -3.72
C SER A 249 32.86 -15.29 -2.34
N ASP A 250 32.53 -14.15 -1.73
CA ASP A 250 33.01 -13.81 -0.39
C ASP A 250 32.39 -14.73 0.68
N ALA A 251 31.11 -15.09 0.54
CA ALA A 251 30.47 -16.09 1.39
C ALA A 251 31.13 -17.48 1.26
N GLU A 252 31.41 -17.94 0.04
CA GLU A 252 32.12 -19.20 -0.21
C GLU A 252 33.53 -19.20 0.43
N LYS A 253 34.26 -18.07 0.36
CA LYS A 253 35.56 -17.92 1.03
C LYS A 253 35.41 -18.01 2.55
N SER A 254 34.46 -17.29 3.15
CA SER A 254 34.24 -17.33 4.59
C SER A 254 33.81 -18.71 5.08
N VAL A 255 33.04 -19.47 4.29
CA VAL A 255 32.70 -20.87 4.59
C VAL A 255 33.96 -21.73 4.58
N ASN A 256 34.81 -21.62 3.56
CA ASN A 256 36.06 -22.38 3.49
C ASN A 256 37.02 -22.03 4.65
N GLU A 257 37.12 -20.74 5.02
CA GLU A 257 37.90 -20.29 6.17
C GLU A 257 37.36 -20.87 7.49
N LEU A 258 36.03 -20.88 7.66
CA LEU A 258 35.40 -21.48 8.83
C LEU A 258 35.66 -22.99 8.89
N GLU A 259 35.52 -23.71 7.78
CA GLU A 259 35.81 -25.14 7.70
C GLU A 259 37.27 -25.43 8.05
N SER A 260 38.22 -24.62 7.54
CA SER A 260 39.63 -24.71 7.91
C SER A 260 39.83 -24.51 9.41
N LYS A 261 39.19 -23.50 10.02
CA LYS A 261 39.30 -23.26 11.46
C LYS A 261 38.67 -24.35 12.32
N VAL A 262 37.58 -24.96 11.85
CA VAL A 262 36.98 -26.13 12.51
C VAL A 262 37.90 -27.34 12.42
N ALA A 263 38.58 -27.54 11.28
CA ALA A 263 39.58 -28.59 11.14
C ALA A 263 40.79 -28.36 12.07
N ASP A 264 41.31 -27.14 12.13
CA ASP A 264 42.38 -26.74 13.06
C ASP A 264 41.96 -27.01 14.52
N LEU A 265 40.75 -26.62 14.90
CA LEU A 265 40.22 -26.82 16.26
C LEU A 265 40.12 -28.31 16.60
N ARG A 266 39.59 -29.14 15.70
CA ARG A 266 39.52 -30.60 15.88
C ARG A 266 40.90 -31.22 16.00
N HIS A 267 41.88 -30.72 15.25
CA HIS A 267 43.26 -31.18 15.35
C HIS A 267 43.85 -30.86 16.73
N ILE A 268 43.69 -29.62 17.20
CA ILE A 268 44.14 -29.19 18.53
C ILE A 268 43.43 -29.99 19.64
N GLU A 269 42.13 -30.26 19.52
CA GLU A 269 41.40 -31.09 20.48
C GLU A 269 41.98 -32.51 20.55
N SER A 270 42.33 -33.11 19.41
CA SER A 270 42.98 -34.41 19.35
C SER A 270 44.39 -34.39 19.99
N GLU A 271 45.18 -33.34 19.75
CA GLU A 271 46.49 -33.15 20.39
C GLU A 271 46.35 -32.97 21.90
N LEU A 272 45.35 -32.21 22.34
CA LEU A 272 45.07 -31.98 23.75
C LEU A 272 44.67 -33.28 24.45
N GLU A 273 43.85 -34.12 23.81
CA GLU A 273 43.46 -35.42 24.35
C GLU A 273 44.66 -36.38 24.46
N THR A 274 45.56 -36.39 23.47
CA THR A 274 46.80 -37.18 23.55
C THR A 274 47.71 -36.70 24.68
N ILE A 275 47.85 -35.38 24.87
CA ILE A 275 48.59 -34.80 26.01
C ILE A 275 47.93 -35.17 27.34
N ARG A 276 46.59 -35.13 27.44
CA ARG A 276 45.87 -35.54 28.66
C ARG A 276 46.12 -37.00 28.99
N GLN A 277 46.06 -37.89 28.01
CA GLN A 277 46.38 -39.31 28.21
C GLN A 277 47.81 -39.50 28.70
N ALA A 278 48.78 -38.80 28.11
CA ALA A 278 50.17 -38.81 28.56
C ALA A 278 50.32 -38.29 30.00
N HIS A 279 49.59 -37.22 30.36
CA HIS A 279 49.57 -36.68 31.71
C HIS A 279 48.99 -37.65 32.73
N TYR A 280 47.86 -38.32 32.43
CA TYR A 280 47.29 -39.34 33.30
C TYR A 280 48.25 -40.52 33.48
N ALA A 281 48.87 -41.01 32.41
CA ALA A 281 49.86 -42.09 32.49
C ALA A 281 51.06 -41.70 33.36
N ALA A 282 51.57 -40.48 33.22
CA ALA A 282 52.64 -39.97 34.08
C ALA A 282 52.18 -39.80 35.54
N GLY A 283 50.94 -39.34 35.77
CA GLY A 283 50.33 -39.25 37.09
C GLY A 283 50.21 -40.62 37.78
N ASP A 284 49.80 -41.65 37.04
CA ASP A 284 49.75 -43.03 37.53
C ASP A 284 51.15 -43.56 37.91
N GLN A 285 52.18 -43.26 37.09
CA GLN A 285 53.57 -43.60 37.43
C GLN A 285 54.04 -42.90 38.71
N VAL A 286 53.69 -41.62 38.89
CA VAL A 286 54.02 -40.88 40.13
C VAL A 286 53.30 -41.48 41.33
N ASN A 287 52.01 -41.79 41.22
CA ASN A 287 51.23 -42.44 42.29
C ASN A 287 51.82 -43.81 42.63
N GLN A 288 52.23 -44.59 41.64
CA GLN A 288 52.88 -45.89 41.86
C GLN A 288 54.23 -45.73 42.58
N ALA A 289 55.06 -44.77 42.16
CA ALA A 289 56.34 -44.48 42.80
C ALA A 289 56.14 -43.94 44.24
N GLN A 290 55.13 -43.10 44.47
CA GLN A 290 54.76 -42.66 45.82
C GLN A 290 54.28 -43.83 46.68
N GLY A 291 53.48 -44.75 46.15
CA GLY A 291 53.08 -45.98 46.83
C GLY A 291 54.29 -46.81 47.28
N GLN A 292 55.25 -47.04 46.39
CA GLN A 292 56.51 -47.72 46.71
C GLN A 292 57.33 -46.96 47.75
N LEU A 293 57.38 -45.63 47.67
CA LEU A 293 58.04 -44.78 48.68
C LEU A 293 57.36 -44.94 50.04
N TYR A 294 56.03 -44.92 50.12
CA TYR A 294 55.29 -45.10 51.37
C TYR A 294 55.51 -46.49 51.96
N GLU A 295 55.51 -47.54 51.14
CA GLU A 295 55.81 -48.90 51.58
C GLU A 295 57.23 -49.01 52.13
N ALA A 296 58.23 -48.48 51.40
CA ALA A 296 59.61 -48.41 51.88
C ALA A 296 59.75 -47.57 53.15
N SER A 297 59.04 -46.43 53.24
CA SER A 297 59.08 -45.55 54.43
C SER A 297 58.40 -46.20 55.64
N ALA A 298 57.32 -46.95 55.44
CA ALA A 298 56.68 -47.73 56.49
C ALA A 298 57.60 -48.85 56.98
N GLU A 299 58.31 -49.51 56.07
CA GLU A 299 59.28 -50.54 56.43
C GLU A 299 60.48 -49.96 57.18
N VAL A 300 60.99 -48.80 56.74
CA VAL A 300 62.01 -48.04 57.50
C VAL A 300 61.48 -47.66 58.88
N GLY A 301 60.25 -47.14 58.99
CA GLY A 301 59.64 -46.81 60.29
C GLY A 301 59.46 -48.02 61.20
N ARG A 302 59.09 -49.18 60.64
CA ARG A 302 59.00 -50.47 61.36
C ARG A 302 60.36 -50.89 61.89
N LEU A 303 61.40 -50.86 61.04
CA LEU A 303 62.77 -51.20 61.41
C LEU A 303 63.35 -50.21 62.43
N GLU A 304 63.11 -48.91 62.27
CA GLU A 304 63.52 -47.89 63.26
C GLU A 304 62.80 -48.07 64.60
N GLY A 305 61.54 -48.50 64.59
CA GLY A 305 60.78 -48.88 65.77
C GLY A 305 61.38 -50.11 66.47
N GLU A 306 61.72 -51.16 65.72
CA GLU A 306 62.42 -52.34 66.23
C GLU A 306 63.79 -51.98 66.80
N ILE A 307 64.57 -51.15 66.10
CA ILE A 307 65.87 -50.66 66.58
C ILE A 307 65.70 -49.88 67.89
N ARG A 308 64.72 -48.97 67.98
CA ARG A 308 64.44 -48.22 69.22
C ARG A 308 64.09 -49.17 70.37
N PHE A 309 63.23 -50.16 70.12
CA PHE A 309 62.86 -51.15 71.12
C PHE A 309 64.07 -51.97 71.59
N VAL A 310 64.95 -52.37 70.68
CA VAL A 310 66.19 -53.09 71.02
C VAL A 310 67.15 -52.20 71.80
N VAL A 311 67.31 -50.92 71.43
CA VAL A 311 68.19 -49.98 72.13
C VAL A 311 67.65 -49.65 73.53
N GLU A 312 66.36 -49.36 73.67
CA GLU A 312 65.70 -49.16 74.98
C GLU A 312 65.72 -50.43 75.83
N GLY A 313 65.56 -51.60 75.20
CA GLY A 313 65.72 -52.90 75.84
C GLY A 313 67.14 -53.09 76.37
N ARG A 314 68.15 -52.76 75.57
CA ARG A 314 69.57 -52.81 75.96
C ARG A 314 69.88 -51.84 77.10
N GLN A 315 69.39 -50.60 77.04
CA GLN A 315 69.55 -49.61 78.11
C GLN A 315 68.88 -50.07 79.41
N ARG A 316 67.67 -50.65 79.34
CA ARG A 316 67.00 -51.24 80.52
C ARG A 316 67.82 -52.37 81.12
N VAL A 317 68.40 -53.25 80.29
CA VAL A 317 69.26 -54.34 80.76
C VAL A 317 70.55 -53.80 81.38
N GLU A 318 71.20 -52.81 80.75
CA GLU A 318 72.41 -52.17 81.29
C GLU A 318 72.15 -51.47 82.64
N GLN A 319 71.05 -50.73 82.77
CA GLN A 319 70.65 -50.12 84.05
C GLN A 319 70.36 -51.17 85.12
N ARG A 320 69.69 -52.27 84.76
CA ARG A 320 69.42 -53.37 85.69
C ARG A 320 70.70 -54.09 86.13
N LEU A 321 71.68 -54.19 85.24
CA LEU A 321 72.99 -54.78 85.51
C LEU A 321 73.82 -53.88 86.45
N LEU A 322 73.75 -52.56 86.28
CA LEU A 322 74.31 -51.58 87.22
C LEU A 322 73.67 -51.69 88.61
N GLN A 323 72.34 -51.70 88.69
CA GLN A 323 71.63 -51.90 89.97
C GLN A 323 71.99 -53.22 90.65
N LEU A 324 72.11 -54.31 89.89
CA LEU A 324 72.55 -55.61 90.41
C LEU A 324 74.00 -55.56 90.91
N LYS A 325 74.91 -54.87 90.22
CA LYS A 325 76.30 -54.67 90.70
C LYS A 325 76.36 -53.88 92.00
N GLU A 326 75.57 -52.81 92.12
CA GLU A 326 75.44 -52.04 93.37
C GLU A 326 74.85 -52.89 94.50
N GLN A 327 73.83 -53.69 94.21
CA GLN A 327 73.25 -54.61 95.19
C GLN A 327 74.27 -55.66 95.65
N VAL A 328 75.03 -56.26 94.74
CA VAL A 328 76.08 -57.24 95.08
C VAL A 328 77.18 -56.58 95.93
N ALA A 329 77.60 -55.36 95.60
CA ALA A 329 78.56 -54.62 96.42
C ALA A 329 78.01 -54.32 97.82
N HIS A 330 76.75 -53.90 97.94
CA HIS A 330 76.10 -53.62 99.21
C HIS A 330 75.91 -54.87 100.08
N TRP A 331 75.57 -56.02 99.48
CA TRP A 331 75.51 -57.30 100.18
C TRP A 331 76.90 -57.82 100.58
N GLY A 332 77.92 -57.53 99.78
CA GLY A 332 79.32 -57.82 100.08
C GLY A 332 79.80 -57.09 101.34
N THR A 333 79.61 -55.77 101.42
CA THR A 333 79.94 -54.99 102.62
C THR A 333 79.15 -55.44 103.85
N ARG A 334 77.84 -55.71 103.71
CA ARG A 334 77.03 -56.25 104.83
C ARG A 334 77.52 -57.59 105.36
N ARG A 335 78.00 -58.47 104.48
CA ARG A 335 78.57 -59.76 104.87
C ARG A 335 79.86 -59.55 105.66
N ASP A 336 80.73 -58.66 105.20
CA ASP A 336 82.02 -58.41 105.84
C ASP A 336 81.85 -57.69 107.19
N GLU A 337 80.88 -56.78 107.31
CA GLU A 337 80.47 -56.16 108.58
C GLU A 337 79.92 -57.20 109.57
N ALA A 338 79.05 -58.12 109.12
CA ALA A 338 78.52 -59.17 109.98
C ALA A 338 79.59 -60.17 110.44
N LEU A 339 80.57 -60.50 109.59
CA LEU A 339 81.73 -61.33 109.97
C LEU A 339 82.58 -60.67 111.05
N ALA A 340 82.89 -59.37 110.88
CA ALA A 340 83.64 -58.61 111.88
C ALA A 340 82.88 -58.49 113.22
N GLU A 341 81.56 -58.33 113.18
CA GLU A 341 80.71 -58.29 114.37
C GLU A 341 80.69 -59.66 115.09
N THR A 342 80.67 -60.77 114.35
CA THR A 342 80.77 -62.11 114.95
C THR A 342 82.13 -62.42 115.57
N GLU A 343 83.25 -61.98 114.97
CA GLU A 343 84.58 -62.14 115.56
C GLU A 343 84.73 -61.31 116.84
N MET A 344 84.24 -60.06 116.85
CA MET A 344 84.26 -59.20 118.02
C MET A 344 83.41 -59.77 119.18
N LEU A 345 82.24 -60.34 118.88
CA LEU A 345 81.40 -60.99 119.90
C LEU A 345 82.03 -62.27 120.45
N ALA A 346 82.75 -63.04 119.62
CA ALA A 346 83.49 -64.21 120.09
C ALA A 346 84.65 -63.83 121.03
N GLU A 347 85.39 -62.77 120.71
CA GLU A 347 86.48 -62.26 121.55
C GLU A 347 85.97 -61.68 122.88
N GLN A 348 84.79 -61.06 122.89
CA GLN A 348 84.14 -60.59 124.12
C GLN A 348 83.63 -61.74 124.99
N ALA A 349 83.15 -62.84 124.39
CA ALA A 349 82.72 -64.02 125.14
C ALA A 349 83.88 -64.71 125.88
N VAL A 350 85.03 -64.87 125.22
CA VAL A 350 86.23 -65.46 125.85
C VAL A 350 86.75 -64.61 127.01
N ASN A 351 86.81 -63.28 126.83
CA ASN A 351 87.22 -62.35 127.90
C ASN A 351 86.24 -62.32 129.09
N ALA A 352 84.95 -62.55 128.85
CA ALA A 352 83.94 -62.64 129.91
C ALA A 352 84.08 -63.95 130.72
N GLU A 353 84.42 -65.06 130.06
CA GLU A 353 84.70 -66.35 130.70
C GLU A 353 85.94 -66.31 131.60
N GLU A 354 87.04 -65.70 131.13
CA GLU A 354 88.26 -65.55 131.95
C GLU A 354 88.03 -64.66 133.19
N LYS A 355 87.27 -63.56 133.05
CA LYS A 355 86.91 -62.68 134.19
C LYS A 355 86.00 -63.38 135.20
N ALA A 356 85.07 -64.22 134.74
CA ALA A 356 84.19 -64.98 135.62
C ALA A 356 84.98 -66.03 136.44
N ALA A 357 85.96 -66.69 135.84
CA ALA A 357 86.82 -67.65 136.53
C ALA A 357 87.72 -67.00 137.60
N LEU A 358 88.30 -65.82 137.30
CA LEU A 358 89.11 -65.05 138.24
C LEU A 358 88.31 -64.53 139.44
N LEU A 359 87.09 -64.03 139.20
CA LEU A 359 86.20 -63.54 140.27
C LEU A 359 85.68 -64.68 141.14
N ALA A 360 85.42 -65.87 140.58
CA ALA A 360 85.02 -67.04 141.36
C ALA A 360 86.14 -67.50 142.31
N ALA A 361 87.41 -67.51 141.85
CA ALA A 361 88.55 -67.85 142.70
C ALA A 361 88.79 -66.83 143.83
N GLN A 362 88.57 -65.54 143.58
CA GLN A 362 88.67 -64.49 144.61
C GLN A 362 87.60 -64.60 145.70
N VAL A 363 86.39 -65.06 145.36
CA VAL A 363 85.31 -65.28 146.33
C VAL A 363 85.58 -66.49 147.23
N GLU A 364 86.19 -67.54 146.68
CA GLU A 364 86.55 -68.74 147.45
C GLU A 364 87.71 -68.46 148.44
N GLU A 365 88.69 -67.66 148.04
CA GLU A 365 89.82 -67.25 148.89
C GLU A 365 89.40 -66.29 150.02
N GLN A 366 88.50 -65.34 149.75
CA GLN A 366 87.94 -64.47 150.80
C GLN A 366 86.98 -65.22 151.75
N GLY A 367 86.33 -66.30 151.28
CA GLY A 367 85.49 -67.17 152.11
C GLY A 367 86.27 -67.94 153.18
N MET A 368 87.54 -68.31 152.91
CA MET A 368 88.38 -69.00 153.89
C MET A 368 88.97 -68.09 154.98
N GLN A 369 89.04 -66.77 154.75
CA GLN A 369 89.60 -65.80 155.71
C GLN A 369 88.56 -65.21 156.68
N MET A 370 87.27 -65.39 156.38
CA MET A 370 86.13 -64.89 157.16
C MET A 370 86.07 -65.42 158.62
N PRO A 371 86.28 -66.74 158.88
CA PRO A 371 86.21 -67.27 160.24
C PRO A 371 87.31 -66.73 161.16
N ASP A 372 88.53 -66.58 160.64
CA ASP A 372 89.68 -66.09 161.42
C ASP A 372 89.55 -64.59 161.76
N LEU A 373 88.93 -63.80 160.88
CA LEU A 373 88.66 -62.37 161.11
C LEU A 373 87.50 -62.14 162.09
N GLU A 374 86.48 -63.00 162.11
CA GLU A 374 85.38 -62.95 163.09
C GLU A 374 85.87 -63.31 164.51
N GLU A 375 86.80 -64.26 164.64
CA GLU A 375 87.43 -64.66 165.91
C GLU A 375 88.35 -63.54 166.46
N ALA A 376 89.10 -62.86 165.58
CA ALA A 376 89.95 -61.71 165.92
C ALA A 376 89.14 -60.49 166.36
N LEU A 377 87.97 -60.25 165.77
CA LEU A 377 87.06 -59.16 166.17
C LEU A 377 86.46 -59.42 167.56
N ARG A 378 86.08 -60.67 167.85
CA ARG A 378 85.51 -61.07 169.15
C ARG A 378 86.50 -60.93 170.29
N THR A 379 87.75 -61.32 170.07
CA THR A 379 88.82 -61.23 171.07
C THR A 379 89.22 -59.78 171.35
N ALA A 380 89.28 -58.92 170.33
CA ALA A 380 89.55 -57.48 170.47
C ALA A 380 88.39 -56.71 171.16
N GLN A 381 87.14 -57.07 170.91
CA GLN A 381 85.98 -56.42 171.55
C GLN A 381 85.83 -56.77 173.04
N ALA A 382 86.29 -57.94 173.48
CA ALA A 382 86.23 -58.30 174.89
C ALA A 382 87.36 -57.65 175.71
N THR A 383 88.59 -57.60 175.19
CA THR A 383 89.70 -56.84 175.83
C THR A 383 89.35 -55.36 175.96
N ALA A 384 88.62 -54.80 174.99
CA ALA A 384 88.11 -53.43 175.07
C ALA A 384 87.04 -53.23 176.17
N ASN A 385 86.20 -54.24 176.44
CA ASN A 385 85.23 -54.19 177.54
C ASN A 385 85.89 -54.35 178.92
N GLU A 386 86.97 -55.14 179.01
CA GLU A 386 87.76 -55.30 180.23
C GLU A 386 88.49 -53.99 180.60
N GLN A 387 89.05 -53.29 179.61
CA GLN A 387 89.66 -51.97 179.83
C GLN A 387 88.64 -50.87 180.17
N ARG A 388 87.42 -50.90 179.60
CA ARG A 388 86.36 -49.95 179.99
C ARG A 388 85.89 -50.12 181.44
N GLY A 389 85.92 -51.33 181.98
CA GLY A 389 85.62 -51.58 183.39
C GLY A 389 86.67 -50.99 184.34
N SER A 390 87.96 -51.16 184.04
CA SER A 390 89.05 -50.61 184.86
C SER A 390 89.06 -49.08 184.94
N VAL A 391 88.61 -48.38 183.88
CA VAL A 391 88.55 -46.91 183.85
C VAL A 391 87.38 -46.37 184.69
N ALA A 392 86.24 -47.06 184.73
CA ALA A 392 85.12 -46.68 185.57
C ALA A 392 85.43 -46.83 187.07
N GLN A 393 86.23 -47.84 187.44
CA GLN A 393 86.64 -48.10 188.82
C GLN A 393 87.65 -47.05 189.34
N VAL A 394 88.46 -46.45 188.47
CA VAL A 394 89.42 -45.39 188.81
C VAL A 394 88.75 -44.01 188.85
N GLN A 395 87.70 -43.76 188.04
CA GLN A 395 87.02 -42.46 188.05
C GLN A 395 86.15 -42.22 189.30
N GLN A 396 85.59 -43.26 189.93
CA GLN A 396 84.74 -43.04 191.10
C GLN A 396 85.52 -42.92 192.42
N GLN A 397 86.79 -43.33 192.46
CA GLN A 397 87.67 -43.13 193.64
C GLN A 397 88.21 -41.69 193.77
N ILE A 398 88.06 -40.84 192.76
CA ILE A 398 88.63 -39.47 192.78
C ILE A 398 87.64 -38.41 193.33
N GLN A 399 86.38 -38.76 193.59
CA GLN A 399 85.37 -37.80 194.09
C GLN A 399 85.06 -37.93 195.59
N VAL A 400 86.08 -38.20 196.43
CA VAL A 400 85.93 -38.29 197.90
C VAL A 400 86.71 -37.21 198.70
N LEU A 401 87.53 -36.34 198.10
CA LEU A 401 88.27 -35.31 198.86
C LEU A 401 88.34 -33.94 198.16
N ALA A 402 87.21 -33.24 198.17
CA ALA A 402 87.03 -31.78 198.29
C ALA A 402 85.55 -31.54 198.59
#